data_AF-A0A973WN48-F1
#
_entry.id   AF-A0A973WN48-F1
#
_cell.length_a   1.000
_cell.length_b   1.000
_cell.length_c   1.000
_cell.angle_alpha   90.00
_cell.angle_beta   90.00
_cell.angle_gamma   90.00
#
_symmetry.space_group_name_H-M   'P 1'
#
loop_
_entity.id
_entity.type
_entity.pdbx_description
1 polymer ?
#
loop_
_entity_poly.entity_id
_entity_poly.type
_entity_poly.pdbx_seq_one_letter_code
_entity_poly.pdbx_strand_id
1 'polypeptide(L)'
;MSNYDVFARAAQAWYSRGNSDEANRLVFLFCGHGFGYGVLTSLLMSDFDFRKQDAWDNALDLGKFVAGMENCAAAEQIFFIDACRRPHGDLLPPGAAIGRSPVHAKSTPRKDFSTNRNAPLIFSTGDDKPARGRSDGASVFTDAFMKSVRGMGARDDNGDWRINNYSLLEAMSHVSLRLTQQHFPEPQQPQGGQTRAFDFHYLAADPISPIYLDRSGQACGPGELHYEVGGRAMARPCGNDEYEIELSLPYGGYTFTLKNGATNLAHAQQRSAPTFKKARLE
;
A
#
# COMPACT_ATOMS: atom_id res chain seq x y z
N MET A 1 12.10 -11.19 11.27
CA MET A 1 12.21 -11.77 9.91
C MET A 1 12.42 -13.27 10.03
N SER A 2 11.86 -14.05 9.10
CA SER A 2 12.07 -15.50 9.02
C SER A 2 13.39 -15.79 8.30
N ASN A 3 14.06 -16.90 8.65
CA ASN A 3 15.13 -17.45 7.82
C ASN A 3 14.55 -18.08 6.54
N TYR A 4 15.40 -18.37 5.56
CA TYR A 4 14.94 -18.86 4.26
C TYR A 4 14.21 -20.21 4.36
N ASP A 5 14.75 -21.19 5.08
CA ASP A 5 14.17 -22.53 5.11
C ASP A 5 12.80 -22.57 5.79
N VAL A 6 12.61 -21.77 6.84
CA VAL A 6 11.29 -21.59 7.48
C VAL A 6 10.31 -20.92 6.51
N PHE A 7 10.76 -19.89 5.78
CA PHE A 7 9.97 -19.25 4.74
C PHE A 7 9.58 -20.24 3.63
N ALA A 8 10.53 -21.03 3.14
CA ALA A 8 10.32 -21.98 2.05
C ALA A 8 9.26 -23.03 2.40
N ARG A 9 9.32 -23.60 3.61
CA ARG A 9 8.30 -24.54 4.11
C ARG A 9 6.93 -23.89 4.21
N ALA A 10 6.85 -22.65 4.73
CA ALA A 10 5.60 -21.92 4.82
C ALA A 10 5.02 -21.59 3.44
N ALA A 11 5.86 -21.19 2.48
CA ALA A 11 5.47 -20.92 1.10
C ALA A 11 4.94 -22.17 0.39
N GLN A 12 5.56 -23.34 0.60
CA GLN A 12 5.07 -24.61 0.04
C GLN A 12 3.73 -25.05 0.65
N ALA A 13 3.56 -24.89 1.97
CA ALA A 13 2.29 -25.16 2.62
C ALA A 13 1.18 -24.20 2.14
N TRP A 14 1.52 -22.91 1.95
CA TRP A 14 0.63 -21.91 1.38
C TRP A 14 0.25 -22.20 -0.08
N TYR A 15 1.22 -22.57 -0.92
CA TYR A 15 0.98 -23.05 -2.28
C TYR A 15 0.02 -24.24 -2.30
N SER A 16 0.24 -25.22 -1.42
CA SER A 16 -0.61 -26.43 -1.33
C SER A 16 -2.05 -26.08 -0.96
N ARG A 17 -2.26 -25.12 -0.05
CA ARG A 17 -3.60 -24.61 0.29
C ARG A 17 -4.24 -23.90 -0.89
N GLY A 18 -3.51 -23.02 -1.57
CA GLY A 18 -4.02 -22.34 -2.77
C GLY A 18 -4.40 -23.29 -3.89
N ASN A 19 -3.72 -24.44 -3.96
CA ASN A 19 -3.96 -25.44 -5.00
C ASN A 19 -5.22 -26.30 -4.76
N SER A 20 -5.97 -26.08 -3.68
CA SER A 20 -7.19 -26.85 -3.41
C SER A 20 -8.40 -26.43 -4.25
N ASP A 21 -8.42 -25.20 -4.75
CA ASP A 21 -9.56 -24.62 -5.49
C ASP A 21 -9.08 -23.44 -6.36
N GLU A 22 -9.61 -23.30 -7.58
CA GLU A 22 -9.36 -22.14 -8.45
C GLU A 22 -9.97 -20.84 -7.88
N ALA A 23 -11.04 -20.93 -7.09
CA ALA A 23 -11.71 -19.81 -6.44
C ALA A 23 -10.96 -19.27 -5.21
N ASN A 24 -9.89 -19.94 -4.78
CA ASN A 24 -9.08 -19.44 -3.68
C ASN A 24 -8.42 -18.10 -4.02
N ARG A 25 -8.36 -17.22 -3.00
CA ARG A 25 -7.61 -15.97 -3.05
C ARG A 25 -6.40 -16.05 -2.14
N LEU A 26 -5.23 -15.82 -2.73
CA LEU A 26 -3.96 -15.81 -2.04
C LEU A 26 -3.47 -14.38 -1.83
N VAL A 27 -3.06 -14.07 -0.61
CA VAL A 27 -2.42 -12.81 -0.23
C VAL A 27 -1.01 -13.10 0.25
N PHE A 28 -0.03 -12.49 -0.39
CA PHE A 28 1.37 -12.51 0.01
C PHE A 28 1.77 -11.12 0.49
N LEU A 29 2.32 -11.03 1.70
CA LEU A 29 2.87 -9.79 2.26
C LEU A 29 4.32 -10.06 2.67
N PHE A 30 5.24 -9.25 2.16
CA PHE A 30 6.62 -9.23 2.63
C PHE A 30 6.97 -7.84 3.13
N CYS A 31 7.55 -7.76 4.32
CA CYS A 31 8.08 -6.53 4.91
C CYS A 31 9.53 -6.77 5.32
N GLY A 32 10.47 -6.04 4.72
CA GLY A 32 11.87 -6.27 5.03
C GLY A 32 12.88 -5.61 4.10
N HIS A 33 14.09 -6.16 4.11
CA HIS A 33 15.14 -5.72 3.20
C HIS A 33 14.93 -6.37 1.83
N GLY A 34 15.22 -5.59 0.81
CA GLY A 34 15.19 -6.03 -0.56
C GLY A 34 16.39 -5.48 -1.31
N PHE A 35 16.74 -6.20 -2.37
CA PHE A 35 17.71 -5.78 -3.36
C PHE A 35 16.97 -5.65 -4.69
N GLY A 36 17.19 -4.55 -5.40
CA GLY A 36 16.64 -4.34 -6.73
C GLY A 36 17.70 -3.90 -7.72
N TYR A 37 17.57 -4.33 -8.97
CA TYR A 37 18.38 -3.86 -10.09
C TYR A 37 17.57 -3.98 -11.38
N GLY A 38 17.10 -2.85 -11.91
CA GLY A 38 16.09 -2.84 -12.98
C GLY A 38 14.87 -3.67 -12.58
N VAL A 39 14.48 -4.62 -13.43
CA VAL A 39 13.31 -5.51 -13.19
C VAL A 39 13.57 -6.61 -12.15
N LEU A 40 14.83 -6.82 -11.74
CA LEU A 40 15.17 -7.84 -10.76
C LEU A 40 14.83 -7.35 -9.36
N THR A 41 14.19 -8.22 -8.57
CA THR A 41 13.90 -7.95 -7.16
C THR A 41 14.12 -9.21 -6.34
N SER A 42 14.93 -9.06 -5.30
CA SER A 42 15.23 -10.08 -4.32
C SER A 42 14.77 -9.64 -2.94
N LEU A 43 14.16 -10.54 -2.19
CA LEU A 43 13.70 -10.30 -0.83
C LEU A 43 14.64 -11.02 0.15
N LEU A 44 15.26 -10.27 1.04
CA LEU A 44 16.34 -10.77 1.88
C LEU A 44 15.76 -11.34 3.19
N MET A 45 16.09 -12.58 3.49
CA MET A 45 15.66 -13.26 4.71
C MET A 45 16.55 -12.87 5.90
N SER A 46 16.16 -13.24 7.13
CA SER A 46 16.92 -12.85 8.34
C SER A 46 18.34 -13.39 8.41
N ASP A 47 18.61 -14.48 7.68
CA ASP A 47 19.87 -15.21 7.60
C ASP A 47 20.72 -14.79 6.39
N PHE A 48 20.29 -13.75 5.64
CA PHE A 48 21.08 -13.15 4.59
C PHE A 48 22.27 -12.35 5.15
N ASP A 49 23.46 -12.53 4.59
CA ASP A 49 24.67 -11.83 5.00
C ASP A 49 25.54 -11.49 3.79
N PHE A 50 25.63 -10.20 3.43
CA PHE A 50 26.42 -9.69 2.30
C PHE A 50 27.91 -10.10 2.32
N ARG A 51 28.44 -10.55 3.46
CA ARG A 51 29.85 -10.97 3.60
C ARG A 51 30.08 -12.42 3.18
N LYS A 52 29.01 -13.20 2.99
CA LYS A 52 29.11 -14.61 2.60
C LYS A 52 29.04 -14.77 1.08
N GLN A 53 29.83 -15.69 0.53
CA GLN A 53 29.82 -15.97 -0.91
C GLN A 53 28.48 -16.58 -1.37
N ASP A 54 27.84 -17.36 -0.50
CA ASP A 54 26.54 -18.01 -0.71
C ASP A 54 25.36 -17.19 -0.18
N ALA A 55 25.53 -15.88 0.07
CA ALA A 55 24.50 -15.03 0.67
C ALA A 55 23.14 -15.12 -0.05
N TRP A 56 23.17 -15.22 -1.38
CA TRP A 56 21.98 -15.31 -2.22
C TRP A 56 21.15 -16.58 -2.02
N ASP A 57 21.72 -17.64 -1.42
CA ASP A 57 20.91 -18.79 -1.01
C ASP A 57 19.92 -18.42 0.11
N ASN A 58 20.18 -17.36 0.88
CA ASN A 58 19.28 -16.87 1.92
C ASN A 58 18.41 -15.69 1.44
N ALA A 59 18.16 -15.61 0.13
CA ALA A 59 17.27 -14.61 -0.46
C ALA A 59 16.21 -15.26 -1.36
N LEU A 60 15.05 -14.62 -1.48
CA LEU A 60 13.99 -15.01 -2.41
C LEU A 60 14.13 -14.24 -3.71
N ASP A 61 14.28 -14.95 -4.81
CA ASP A 61 14.09 -14.39 -6.15
C ASP A 61 12.58 -14.21 -6.39
N LEU A 62 12.09 -12.98 -6.22
CA LEU A 62 10.66 -12.68 -6.26
C LEU A 62 10.07 -12.95 -7.65
N GLY A 63 10.81 -12.64 -8.72
CA GLY A 63 10.36 -12.88 -10.09
C GLY A 63 10.15 -14.37 -10.35
N LYS A 64 11.14 -15.21 -9.99
CA LYS A 64 11.01 -16.67 -10.10
C LYS A 64 9.90 -17.21 -9.21
N PHE A 65 9.71 -16.66 -8.01
CA PHE A 65 8.64 -17.08 -7.11
C PHE A 65 7.25 -16.76 -7.67
N VAL A 66 7.02 -15.52 -8.14
CA VAL A 66 5.75 -15.12 -8.75
C VAL A 66 5.47 -15.92 -10.02
N ALA A 67 6.48 -16.23 -10.84
CA ALA A 67 6.33 -17.13 -11.99
C ALA A 67 6.02 -18.57 -11.56
N GLY A 68 6.67 -19.07 -10.51
CA GLY A 68 6.38 -20.40 -9.94
C GLY A 68 4.95 -20.53 -9.42
N MET A 69 4.42 -19.46 -8.82
CA MET A 69 3.04 -19.41 -8.33
C MET A 69 1.99 -19.42 -9.46
N GLU A 70 2.39 -19.26 -10.73
CA GLU A 70 1.49 -19.42 -11.87
C GLU A 70 0.92 -20.84 -11.96
N ASN A 71 1.65 -21.83 -11.44
CA ASN A 71 1.24 -23.22 -11.35
C ASN A 71 0.14 -23.50 -10.32
N CYS A 72 -0.17 -22.53 -9.45
CA CYS A 72 -1.15 -22.71 -8.38
C CYS A 72 -2.58 -22.58 -8.93
N ALA A 73 -3.50 -23.46 -8.50
CA ALA A 73 -4.90 -23.42 -8.92
C ALA A 73 -5.54 -22.05 -8.67
N ALA A 74 -5.36 -21.51 -7.46
CA ALA A 74 -5.85 -20.18 -7.05
C ALA A 74 -5.64 -19.13 -8.13
N ALA A 75 -6.74 -18.63 -8.70
CA ALA A 75 -6.73 -17.68 -9.79
C ALA A 75 -6.30 -16.28 -9.31
N GLU A 76 -6.63 -15.91 -8.09
CA GLU A 76 -6.37 -14.57 -7.54
C GLU A 76 -5.21 -14.61 -6.54
N GLN A 77 -4.12 -13.92 -6.88
CA GLN A 77 -2.87 -13.94 -6.11
C GLN A 77 -2.31 -12.53 -5.96
N ILE A 78 -2.57 -11.84 -4.86
CA ILE A 78 -2.06 -10.48 -4.66
C ILE A 78 -0.79 -10.49 -3.80
N PHE A 79 0.19 -9.69 -4.21
CA PHE A 79 1.50 -9.61 -3.59
C PHE A 79 1.79 -8.15 -3.17
N PHE A 80 2.08 -7.95 -1.90
CA PHE A 80 2.46 -6.69 -1.31
C PHE A 80 3.92 -6.76 -0.86
N ILE A 81 4.77 -5.94 -1.47
CA ILE A 81 6.22 -5.98 -1.28
C ILE A 81 6.68 -4.67 -0.66
N ASP A 82 6.83 -4.69 0.66
CA ASP A 82 7.36 -3.58 1.44
C ASP A 82 8.86 -3.75 1.67
N ALA A 83 9.63 -3.45 0.64
CA ALA A 83 11.08 -3.58 0.65
C ALA A 83 11.74 -2.57 -0.29
N CYS A 84 12.98 -2.19 0.00
CA CYS A 84 13.79 -1.40 -0.92
C CYS A 84 14.00 -2.15 -2.25
N ARG A 85 14.13 -1.39 -3.33
CA ARG A 85 14.45 -1.93 -4.67
C ARG A 85 15.72 -1.30 -5.23
N ARG A 86 16.66 -1.00 -4.34
CA ARG A 86 17.95 -0.40 -4.68
C ARG A 86 19.05 -1.45 -4.80
N PRO A 87 20.04 -1.21 -5.66
CA PRO A 87 21.25 -1.99 -5.62
C PRO A 87 22.01 -1.66 -4.33
N HIS A 88 22.64 -2.68 -3.74
CA HIS A 88 23.56 -2.56 -2.63
C HIS A 88 24.93 -3.09 -3.08
N GLY A 89 25.95 -2.22 -3.12
CA GLY A 89 27.32 -2.61 -3.49
C GLY A 89 27.58 -2.70 -4.99
N ASP A 90 28.54 -3.54 -5.38
CA ASP A 90 28.93 -3.74 -6.77
C ASP A 90 27.80 -4.34 -7.60
N LEU A 91 27.65 -3.85 -8.83
CA LEU A 91 26.64 -4.33 -9.78
C LEU A 91 26.84 -5.82 -10.02
N LEU A 92 25.80 -6.61 -9.78
CA LEU A 92 25.81 -8.01 -10.15
C LEU A 92 25.95 -8.14 -11.68
N PRO A 93 26.77 -9.09 -12.18
CA PRO A 93 26.86 -9.32 -13.61
C PRO A 93 25.49 -9.76 -14.15
N PRO A 94 25.17 -9.46 -15.42
CA PRO A 94 23.96 -9.95 -16.07
C PRO A 94 23.81 -11.47 -15.89
N GLY A 95 22.64 -11.92 -15.43
CA GLY A 95 22.35 -13.34 -15.22
C GLY A 95 22.79 -13.91 -13.86
N ALA A 96 23.36 -13.10 -12.96
CA ALA A 96 23.65 -13.54 -11.59
C ALA A 96 22.40 -14.06 -10.86
N ALA A 97 22.56 -15.09 -10.05
CA ALA A 97 21.53 -15.55 -9.15
C ALA A 97 21.32 -14.52 -8.03
N ILE A 98 20.09 -14.01 -7.90
CA ILE A 98 19.71 -13.04 -6.86
C ILE A 98 18.85 -13.68 -5.76
N GLY A 99 18.83 -15.00 -5.66
CA GLY A 99 17.93 -15.69 -4.76
C GLY A 99 17.52 -17.08 -5.23
N ARG A 100 16.92 -17.83 -4.32
CA ARG A 100 16.23 -19.10 -4.56
C ARG A 100 14.72 -18.87 -4.65
N SER A 101 13.98 -19.81 -5.24
CA SER A 101 12.52 -19.85 -5.16
C SER A 101 12.06 -21.21 -4.64
N PRO A 102 11.16 -21.28 -3.65
CA PRO A 102 10.64 -22.56 -3.13
C PRO A 102 9.59 -23.22 -4.03
N VAL A 103 9.10 -22.47 -5.04
CA VAL A 103 8.14 -22.93 -6.05
C VAL A 103 8.69 -22.56 -7.43
N HIS A 104 8.79 -23.54 -8.32
CA HIS A 104 9.41 -23.34 -9.64
C HIS A 104 8.38 -23.32 -10.76
N ALA A 105 8.56 -22.43 -11.74
CA ALA A 105 7.70 -22.35 -12.91
C ALA A 105 7.77 -23.64 -13.74
N LYS A 106 6.64 -24.03 -14.34
CA LYS A 106 6.58 -25.09 -15.37
C LYS A 106 6.43 -24.44 -16.74
N SER A 107 6.71 -25.18 -17.81
CA SER A 107 6.54 -24.70 -19.19
C SER A 107 5.09 -24.39 -19.55
N THR A 108 4.12 -25.07 -18.93
CA THR A 108 2.68 -24.88 -19.16
C THR A 108 1.91 -24.80 -17.83
N PRO A 109 2.06 -23.69 -17.08
CA PRO A 109 1.68 -23.61 -15.66
C PRO A 109 0.17 -23.68 -15.40
N ARG A 110 -0.68 -23.47 -16.41
CA ARG A 110 -2.15 -23.50 -16.27
C ARG A 110 -2.87 -24.37 -17.30
N LYS A 111 -2.19 -25.37 -17.87
CA LYS A 111 -2.78 -26.23 -18.91
C LYS A 111 -4.12 -26.87 -18.48
N ASP A 112 -4.24 -27.21 -17.21
CA ASP A 112 -5.37 -27.97 -16.67
C ASP A 112 -6.36 -27.11 -15.86
N PHE A 113 -6.22 -25.78 -15.90
CA PHE A 113 -7.10 -24.85 -15.18
C PHE A 113 -8.05 -24.14 -16.13
N SER A 114 -9.26 -23.88 -15.64
CA SER A 114 -10.33 -23.22 -16.39
C SER A 114 -10.27 -21.70 -16.30
N THR A 115 -9.64 -21.16 -15.26
CA THR A 115 -9.54 -19.73 -14.99
C THR A 115 -8.16 -19.15 -15.32
N ASN A 116 -8.17 -17.94 -15.88
CA ASN A 116 -6.96 -17.15 -16.06
C ASN A 116 -6.52 -16.57 -14.71
N ARG A 117 -5.23 -16.70 -14.40
CA ARG A 117 -4.62 -16.07 -13.22
C ARG A 117 -4.72 -14.54 -13.28
N ASN A 118 -4.92 -13.92 -12.13
CA ASN A 118 -4.73 -12.50 -11.89
C ASN A 118 -3.79 -12.32 -10.68
N ALA A 119 -2.64 -11.69 -10.90
CA ALA A 119 -1.56 -11.69 -9.93
C ALA A 119 -0.94 -10.31 -9.65
N PRO A 120 -1.69 -9.35 -9.05
CA PRO A 120 -1.17 -8.01 -8.84
C PRO A 120 -0.01 -8.00 -7.87
N LEU A 121 1.05 -7.33 -8.29
CA LEU A 121 2.26 -7.10 -7.51
C LEU A 121 2.34 -5.61 -7.22
N ILE A 122 2.24 -5.25 -5.95
CA ILE A 122 2.30 -3.88 -5.45
C ILE A 122 3.58 -3.73 -4.63
N PHE A 123 4.52 -2.97 -5.16
CA PHE A 123 5.76 -2.60 -4.50
C PHE A 123 5.58 -1.31 -3.70
N SER A 124 6.30 -1.18 -2.59
CA SER A 124 6.28 0.04 -1.79
C SER A 124 6.95 1.23 -2.44
N THR A 125 7.80 0.98 -3.44
CA THR A 125 8.62 2.00 -4.08
C THR A 125 8.98 1.57 -5.51
N GLY A 126 9.48 2.51 -6.30
CA GLY A 126 9.93 2.25 -7.66
C GLY A 126 11.30 1.57 -7.76
N ASP A 127 11.65 1.19 -8.99
CA ASP A 127 12.98 0.68 -9.32
C ASP A 127 14.05 1.67 -8.83
N ASP A 128 15.11 1.14 -8.22
CA ASP A 128 16.22 1.93 -7.69
C ASP A 128 15.84 2.98 -6.63
N LYS A 129 14.68 2.81 -5.98
CA LYS A 129 14.21 3.72 -4.91
C LYS A 129 14.15 3.04 -3.52
N PRO A 130 14.34 3.83 -2.43
CA PRO A 130 14.19 3.32 -1.07
C PRO A 130 12.73 3.03 -0.72
N ALA A 131 12.51 2.03 0.13
CA ALA A 131 11.32 1.90 0.94
C ALA A 131 11.60 2.47 2.33
N ARG A 132 10.66 3.24 2.89
CA ARG A 132 10.85 4.04 4.10
C ARG A 132 10.14 3.40 5.28
N GLY A 133 10.93 2.88 6.22
CA GLY A 133 10.50 2.55 7.57
C GLY A 133 10.50 3.78 8.49
N ARG A 134 9.79 3.69 9.62
CA ARG A 134 9.86 4.66 10.72
C ARG A 134 10.34 3.96 11.98
N SER A 135 11.06 4.68 12.85
CA SER A 135 11.59 4.14 14.10
C SER A 135 10.50 3.81 15.12
N ASP A 136 9.35 4.47 15.04
CA ASP A 136 8.28 4.50 16.05
C ASP A 136 6.90 4.12 15.48
N GLY A 137 6.86 3.29 14.44
CA GLY A 137 5.59 2.83 13.89
C GLY A 137 5.73 1.98 12.64
N ALA A 138 4.61 1.81 11.95
CA ALA A 138 4.55 1.12 10.67
C ALA A 138 5.38 1.86 9.59
N SER A 139 5.78 1.15 8.53
CA SER A 139 6.39 1.77 7.35
C SER A 139 5.43 2.74 6.66
N VAL A 140 5.95 3.62 5.81
CA VAL A 140 5.12 4.50 4.97
C VAL A 140 4.14 3.68 4.13
N PHE A 141 4.58 2.55 3.60
CA PHE A 141 3.75 1.66 2.79
C PHE A 141 2.61 1.02 3.59
N THR A 142 2.91 0.53 4.80
CA THR A 142 1.91 -0.09 5.66
C THR A 142 0.88 0.95 6.11
N ASP A 143 1.30 2.15 6.48
CA ASP A 143 0.38 3.26 6.79
C ASP A 143 -0.50 3.61 5.60
N ALA A 144 0.11 3.72 4.41
CA ALA A 144 -0.60 3.99 3.19
C ALA A 144 -1.62 2.90 2.87
N PHE A 145 -1.26 1.62 3.01
CA PHE A 145 -2.16 0.50 2.85
C PHE A 145 -3.33 0.59 3.83
N MET A 146 -3.05 0.76 5.13
CA MET A 146 -4.09 0.80 6.17
C MET A 146 -5.05 1.98 6.00
N LYS A 147 -4.55 3.17 5.64
CA LYS A 147 -5.40 4.33 5.32
C LYS A 147 -6.23 4.08 4.06
N SER A 148 -5.65 3.40 3.07
CA SER A 148 -6.33 3.12 1.80
C SER A 148 -7.46 2.11 1.96
N VAL A 149 -7.23 1.01 2.70
CA VAL A 149 -8.25 -0.04 2.88
C VAL A 149 -9.41 0.37 3.76
N ARG A 150 -9.27 1.43 4.55
CA ARG A 150 -10.36 1.99 5.39
C ARG A 150 -11.39 2.80 4.62
N GLY A 151 -11.06 3.30 3.43
CA GLY A 151 -12.04 4.04 2.64
C GLY A 151 -11.52 4.74 1.39
N MET A 152 -10.27 5.20 1.37
CA MET A 152 -9.75 5.92 0.19
C MET A 152 -9.70 5.06 -1.07
N GLY A 153 -9.43 3.76 -0.91
CA GLY A 153 -9.44 2.79 -2.00
C GLY A 153 -10.83 2.22 -2.29
N ALA A 154 -11.88 2.60 -1.55
CA ALA A 154 -13.22 2.08 -1.79
C ALA A 154 -13.83 2.67 -3.08
N ARG A 155 -14.85 1.98 -3.60
CA ARG A 155 -15.70 2.37 -4.73
C ARG A 155 -17.10 1.81 -4.49
N ASP A 156 -18.15 2.50 -4.97
CA ASP A 156 -19.56 2.11 -4.88
C ASP A 156 -20.17 1.71 -6.23
N ASP A 157 -19.37 1.29 -7.21
CA ASP A 157 -19.88 1.14 -8.59
C ASP A 157 -21.09 0.17 -8.71
N ASN A 158 -21.33 -0.72 -7.74
CA ASN A 158 -22.45 -1.66 -7.69
C ASN A 158 -23.30 -1.59 -6.39
N GLY A 159 -23.24 -0.49 -5.63
CA GLY A 159 -24.01 -0.34 -4.39
C GLY A 159 -23.40 -0.96 -3.13
N ASP A 160 -22.31 -1.72 -3.26
CA ASP A 160 -21.47 -2.17 -2.16
C ASP A 160 -20.11 -1.45 -2.18
N TRP A 161 -19.58 -1.14 -1.00
CA TRP A 161 -18.24 -0.57 -0.86
C TRP A 161 -17.17 -1.63 -1.07
N ARG A 162 -16.40 -1.50 -2.15
CA ARG A 162 -15.35 -2.46 -2.52
C ARG A 162 -14.05 -1.80 -2.90
N ILE A 163 -12.96 -2.54 -2.74
CA ILE A 163 -11.60 -2.11 -3.08
C ILE A 163 -11.05 -3.06 -4.12
N ASN A 164 -10.58 -2.52 -5.24
CA ASN A 164 -9.81 -3.28 -6.21
C ASN A 164 -8.33 -2.87 -6.18
N ASN A 165 -7.49 -3.63 -6.87
CA ASN A 165 -6.06 -3.37 -6.96
C ASN A 165 -5.70 -1.97 -7.52
N TYR A 166 -6.51 -1.40 -8.42
CA TYR A 166 -6.23 -0.08 -8.98
C TYR A 166 -6.56 1.06 -8.01
N SER A 167 -7.75 1.05 -7.41
CA SER A 167 -8.13 2.06 -6.42
C SER A 167 -7.24 2.02 -5.19
N LEU A 168 -6.82 0.82 -4.79
CA LEU A 168 -5.86 0.62 -3.73
C LEU A 168 -4.52 1.27 -4.06
N LEU A 169 -3.94 1.01 -5.24
CA LEU A 169 -2.66 1.57 -5.65
C LEU A 169 -2.70 3.10 -5.75
N GLU A 170 -3.78 3.65 -6.30
CA GLU A 170 -4.01 5.10 -6.40
C GLU A 170 -4.05 5.75 -5.01
N ALA A 171 -4.87 5.21 -4.11
CA ALA A 171 -4.99 5.70 -2.74
C ALA A 171 -3.66 5.59 -1.98
N MET A 172 -2.96 4.45 -2.11
CA MET A 172 -1.67 4.23 -1.47
C MET A 172 -0.60 5.20 -2.00
N SER A 173 -0.61 5.50 -3.30
CA SER A 173 0.26 6.49 -3.92
C SER A 173 0.07 7.87 -3.33
N HIS A 174 -1.17 8.33 -3.23
CA HIS A 174 -1.49 9.63 -2.64
C HIS A 174 -1.02 9.73 -1.18
N VAL A 175 -1.33 8.72 -0.36
CA VAL A 175 -0.95 8.73 1.06
C VAL A 175 0.58 8.68 1.22
N SER A 176 1.27 7.85 0.44
CA SER A 176 2.73 7.72 0.52
C SER A 176 3.45 9.01 0.15
N LEU A 177 2.98 9.68 -0.90
CA LEU A 177 3.44 11.02 -1.31
C LEU A 177 3.32 12.01 -0.15
N ARG A 178 2.13 12.11 0.45
CA ARG A 178 1.88 13.07 1.53
C ARG A 178 2.75 12.83 2.77
N LEU A 179 2.95 11.56 3.12
CA LEU A 179 3.81 11.18 4.26
C LEU A 179 5.30 11.46 4.03
N THR A 180 5.73 11.69 2.78
CA THR A 180 7.16 11.73 2.45
C THR A 180 7.61 13.01 1.75
N GLN A 181 6.73 13.73 1.06
CA GLN A 181 7.09 14.89 0.24
C GLN A 181 7.70 16.06 1.02
N GLN A 182 7.35 16.21 2.30
CA GLN A 182 7.90 17.27 3.15
C GLN A 182 9.27 16.93 3.73
N HIS A 183 9.64 15.64 3.73
CA HIS A 183 10.84 15.14 4.40
C HIS A 183 11.92 14.67 3.43
N PHE A 184 11.55 14.42 2.17
CA PHE A 184 12.44 13.82 1.20
C PHE A 184 12.30 14.49 -0.18
N PRO A 185 13.43 14.76 -0.87
CA PRO A 185 13.40 15.35 -2.22
C PRO A 185 12.77 14.41 -3.26
N GLU A 186 12.86 13.10 -3.02
CA GLU A 186 12.18 12.07 -3.81
C GLU A 186 11.16 11.35 -2.91
N PRO A 187 9.88 11.75 -2.96
CA PRO A 187 8.80 11.13 -2.19
C PRO A 187 8.66 9.65 -2.57
N GLN A 188 8.31 8.80 -1.60
CA GLN A 188 8.03 7.39 -1.88
C GLN A 188 6.69 7.26 -2.59
N GLN A 189 6.66 6.51 -3.69
CA GLN A 189 5.44 6.15 -4.41
C GLN A 189 5.43 4.65 -4.69
N PRO A 190 4.40 3.92 -4.21
CA PRO A 190 4.15 2.55 -4.58
C PRO A 190 4.01 2.38 -6.09
N GLN A 191 4.37 1.20 -6.58
CA GLN A 191 4.23 0.83 -8.00
C GLN A 191 3.50 -0.49 -8.15
N GLY A 192 2.70 -0.62 -9.20
CA GLY A 192 1.97 -1.83 -9.54
C GLY A 192 2.45 -2.44 -10.86
N GLY A 193 2.39 -3.76 -10.96
CA GLY A 193 2.56 -4.50 -12.23
C GLY A 193 1.32 -4.50 -13.12
N GLN A 194 1.48 -4.93 -14.37
CA GLN A 194 0.37 -5.12 -15.32
C GLN A 194 -0.54 -6.27 -14.86
N THR A 195 -1.79 -5.95 -14.53
CA THR A 195 -2.80 -6.93 -14.08
C THR A 195 -4.20 -6.52 -14.49
N ARG A 196 -5.19 -7.40 -14.27
CA ARG A 196 -6.61 -7.08 -14.45
C ARG A 196 -7.19 -6.53 -13.14
N ALA A 197 -8.26 -5.74 -13.22
CA ALA A 197 -9.05 -5.38 -12.05
C ALA A 197 -9.57 -6.65 -11.37
N PHE A 198 -9.50 -6.72 -10.05
CA PHE A 198 -10.32 -7.63 -9.26
C PHE A 198 -10.61 -7.02 -7.88
N ASP A 199 -11.77 -7.37 -7.31
CA ASP A 199 -12.24 -6.86 -6.03
C ASP A 199 -11.53 -7.60 -4.90
N PHE A 200 -10.60 -6.93 -4.23
CA PHE A 200 -9.75 -7.45 -3.15
C PHE A 200 -10.49 -7.51 -1.81
N HIS A 201 -11.33 -6.51 -1.50
CA HIS A 201 -11.97 -6.36 -0.20
C HIS A 201 -13.32 -5.66 -0.30
N TYR A 202 -14.26 -6.07 0.55
CA TYR A 202 -15.57 -5.43 0.74
C TYR A 202 -15.63 -4.82 2.14
N LEU A 203 -16.02 -3.55 2.23
CA LEU A 203 -16.17 -2.87 3.51
C LEU A 203 -17.55 -3.18 4.08
N ALA A 204 -17.59 -3.55 5.36
CA ALA A 204 -18.84 -3.81 6.08
C ALA A 204 -19.59 -2.53 6.51
N ALA A 205 -18.94 -1.38 6.42
CA ALA A 205 -19.45 -0.09 6.84
C ALA A 205 -19.01 1.01 5.87
N ASP A 206 -19.55 2.22 6.06
CA ASP A 206 -19.18 3.36 5.25
C ASP A 206 -17.67 3.64 5.26
N PRO A 207 -17.07 3.97 4.11
CA PRO A 207 -15.66 4.24 4.00
C PRO A 207 -15.29 5.48 4.80
N ILE A 208 -14.15 5.40 5.49
CA ILE A 208 -13.56 6.54 6.18
C ILE A 208 -12.43 7.09 5.30
N SER A 209 -12.64 8.31 4.80
CA SER A 209 -11.69 8.98 3.90
C SER A 209 -11.19 10.30 4.50
N PRO A 210 -9.97 10.73 4.16
CA PRO A 210 -9.46 12.02 4.58
C PRO A 210 -10.09 13.15 3.76
N ILE A 211 -10.53 14.18 4.47
CA ILE A 211 -10.74 15.52 3.93
C ILE A 211 -9.55 16.38 4.35
N TYR A 212 -8.95 17.05 3.37
CA TYR A 212 -7.91 18.05 3.57
C TYR A 212 -8.54 19.44 3.52
N LEU A 213 -8.35 20.23 4.57
CA LEU A 213 -8.81 21.61 4.64
C LEU A 213 -7.61 22.53 4.70
N ASP A 214 -7.57 23.57 3.86
CA ASP A 214 -6.57 24.64 3.95
C ASP A 214 -7.22 26.03 3.92
N ARG A 215 -6.44 27.06 4.26
CA ARG A 215 -6.84 28.47 4.18
C ARG A 215 -6.01 29.24 3.16
N SER A 216 -5.78 28.68 1.97
CA SER A 216 -5.09 29.35 0.85
C SER A 216 -3.77 30.03 1.25
N GLY A 217 -2.91 29.32 1.98
CA GLY A 217 -1.61 29.82 2.43
C GLY A 217 -1.62 30.56 3.78
N GLN A 218 -2.77 30.66 4.44
CA GLN A 218 -2.85 31.07 5.85
C GLN A 218 -2.82 29.85 6.76
N ALA A 219 -2.24 30.01 7.95
CA ALA A 219 -2.37 29.00 8.99
C ALA A 219 -3.82 28.91 9.49
N CYS A 220 -4.22 27.73 9.96
CA CYS A 220 -5.55 27.53 10.52
C CYS A 220 -5.75 28.37 11.79
N GLY A 221 -4.76 28.37 12.69
CA GLY A 221 -4.84 29.06 13.98
C GLY A 221 -4.68 30.59 13.88
N PRO A 222 -5.08 31.33 14.93
CA PRO A 222 -5.73 30.82 16.15
C PRO A 222 -7.23 30.55 15.93
N GLY A 223 -7.76 29.49 16.57
CA GLY A 223 -9.19 29.17 16.54
C GLY A 223 -9.50 27.69 16.73
N GLU A 224 -10.79 27.35 16.60
CA GLU A 224 -11.32 25.99 16.63
C GLU A 224 -12.11 25.68 15.36
N LEU A 225 -11.85 24.53 14.76
CA LEU A 225 -12.60 24.00 13.63
C LEU A 225 -13.77 23.18 14.16
N HIS A 226 -14.99 23.57 13.82
CA HIS A 226 -16.24 22.89 14.17
C HIS A 226 -16.84 22.17 12.97
N TYR A 227 -17.41 20.99 13.22
CA TYR A 227 -18.11 20.16 12.23
C TYR A 227 -19.04 19.18 12.95
N GLU A 228 -19.88 18.45 12.22
CA GLU A 228 -20.78 17.45 12.79
C GLU A 228 -20.49 16.06 12.20
N VAL A 229 -20.55 15.03 13.03
CA VAL A 229 -20.42 13.62 12.59
C VAL A 229 -21.58 12.83 13.19
N GLY A 230 -22.48 12.33 12.34
CA GLY A 230 -23.61 11.51 12.77
C GLY A 230 -24.52 12.21 13.80
N GLY A 231 -24.82 13.50 13.60
CA GLY A 231 -25.62 14.27 14.55
C GLY A 231 -24.85 14.82 15.75
N ARG A 232 -23.56 14.48 15.90
CA ARG A 232 -22.75 14.92 17.03
C ARG A 232 -21.83 16.08 16.64
N ALA A 233 -21.96 17.20 17.34
CA ALA A 233 -21.04 18.32 17.21
C ALA A 233 -19.61 17.92 17.63
N MET A 234 -18.66 18.24 16.77
CA MET A 234 -17.23 18.05 16.94
C MET A 234 -16.53 19.40 16.89
N ALA A 235 -15.45 19.54 17.65
CA ALA A 235 -14.57 20.69 17.61
C ALA A 235 -13.12 20.22 17.76
N ARG A 236 -12.19 20.88 17.09
CA ARG A 236 -10.77 20.70 17.33
C ARG A 236 -10.03 22.04 17.30
N PRO A 237 -9.04 22.26 18.18
CA PRO A 237 -8.19 23.43 18.07
C PRO A 237 -7.34 23.37 16.80
N CYS A 238 -7.06 24.55 16.25
CA CYS A 238 -6.15 24.74 15.13
C CYS A 238 -4.80 25.26 15.59
N GLY A 239 -3.72 24.70 15.03
CA GLY A 239 -2.36 25.16 15.29
C GLY A 239 -2.03 26.47 14.58
N ASN A 240 -1.21 27.31 15.21
CA ASN A 240 -0.74 28.57 14.62
C ASN A 240 0.18 28.39 13.40
N ASP A 241 0.76 27.19 13.24
CA ASP A 241 1.61 26.81 12.10
C ASP A 241 1.00 25.66 11.29
N GLU A 242 -0.30 25.39 11.47
CA GLU A 242 -1.02 24.33 10.76
C GLU A 242 -1.66 24.88 9.49
N TYR A 243 -1.02 24.66 8.33
CA TYR A 243 -1.51 25.17 7.04
C TYR A 243 -2.48 24.23 6.32
N GLU A 244 -2.54 22.96 6.73
CA GLU A 244 -3.47 21.99 6.20
C GLU A 244 -3.92 21.03 7.31
N ILE A 245 -5.23 20.83 7.41
CA ILE A 245 -5.90 19.97 8.36
C ILE A 245 -6.30 18.68 7.65
N GLU A 246 -5.92 17.52 8.19
CA GLU A 246 -6.45 16.22 7.76
C GLU A 246 -7.53 15.74 8.74
N LEU A 247 -8.75 15.51 8.25
CA LEU A 247 -9.83 14.89 9.02
C LEU A 247 -10.25 13.58 8.36
N SER A 248 -10.16 12.47 9.09
CA SER A 248 -10.68 11.17 8.65
C SER A 248 -12.16 11.07 8.99
N LEU A 249 -13.03 11.13 7.99
CA LEU A 249 -14.48 11.22 8.18
C LEU A 249 -15.20 10.10 7.40
N PRO A 250 -16.26 9.51 7.97
CA PRO A 250 -17.14 8.60 7.24
C PRO A 250 -17.67 9.22 5.96
N TYR A 251 -18.20 8.40 5.06
CA TYR A 251 -18.91 8.88 3.88
C TYR A 251 -20.08 9.80 4.28
N GLY A 252 -20.17 10.98 3.66
CA GLY A 252 -21.21 11.96 4.01
C GLY A 252 -20.89 13.39 3.58
N GLY A 253 -21.87 14.28 3.70
CA GLY A 253 -21.70 15.72 3.51
C GLY A 253 -21.34 16.40 4.83
N TYR A 254 -20.34 17.28 4.82
CA TYR A 254 -19.87 17.99 5.99
C TYR A 254 -19.83 19.50 5.76
N THR A 255 -20.18 20.25 6.79
CA THR A 255 -19.93 21.69 6.88
C THR A 255 -18.89 21.92 7.95
N PHE A 256 -17.85 22.66 7.61
CA PHE A 256 -16.76 23.05 8.49
C PHE A 256 -16.84 24.54 8.77
N THR A 257 -16.66 24.93 10.02
CA THR A 257 -16.62 26.34 10.41
C THR A 257 -15.44 26.57 11.35
N LEU A 258 -14.50 27.39 10.93
CA LEU A 258 -13.41 27.87 11.77
C LEU A 258 -13.89 29.06 12.59
N LYS A 259 -13.71 29.01 13.91
CA LYS A 259 -14.11 30.07 14.84
C LYS A 259 -12.95 30.53 15.70
N ASN A 260 -12.96 31.81 16.07
CA ASN A 260 -12.12 32.34 17.15
C ASN A 260 -13.03 33.08 18.14
N GLY A 261 -13.30 32.43 19.27
CA GLY A 261 -14.36 32.86 20.19
C GLY A 261 -15.74 32.82 19.51
N ALA A 262 -16.45 33.95 19.54
CA ALA A 262 -17.78 34.07 18.91
C ALA A 262 -17.73 34.37 17.41
N THR A 263 -16.54 34.65 16.85
CA THR A 263 -16.38 35.07 15.46
C THR A 263 -16.13 33.88 14.55
N ASN A 264 -16.94 33.75 13.48
CA ASN A 264 -16.64 32.82 12.39
C ASN A 264 -15.55 33.44 11.51
N LEU A 265 -14.42 32.74 11.37
CA LEU A 265 -13.28 33.19 10.57
C LEU A 265 -13.35 32.70 9.12
N ALA A 266 -13.83 31.48 8.91
CA ALA A 266 -13.93 30.84 7.60
C ALA A 266 -14.88 29.64 7.65
N HIS A 267 -15.35 29.18 6.49
CA HIS A 267 -16.18 27.99 6.37
C HIS A 267 -15.92 27.23 5.07
N ALA A 268 -16.31 25.96 5.05
CA ALA A 268 -16.25 25.12 3.87
C ALA A 268 -17.37 24.07 3.91
N GLN A 269 -17.85 23.66 2.73
CA GLN A 269 -18.66 22.46 2.59
C GLN A 269 -17.90 21.44 1.76
N GLN A 270 -17.81 20.22 2.25
CA GLN A 270 -17.13 19.15 1.54
C GLN A 270 -17.79 17.82 1.83
N ARG A 271 -17.95 17.01 0.79
CA ARG A 271 -18.34 15.62 0.92
C ARG A 271 -17.12 14.74 1.16
N SER A 272 -17.17 13.88 2.17
CA SER A 272 -16.26 12.74 2.29
C SER A 272 -16.77 11.64 1.38
N ALA A 273 -15.93 11.17 0.48
CA ALA A 273 -16.23 10.14 -0.51
C ALA A 273 -15.07 9.15 -0.59
N PRO A 274 -15.25 7.97 -1.19
CA PRO A 274 -14.12 7.11 -1.54
C PRO A 274 -13.23 7.86 -2.54
N THR A 275 -12.10 8.33 -2.05
CA THR A 275 -11.04 9.19 -2.64
C THR A 275 -10.62 10.21 -1.59
N PHE A 276 -9.51 10.90 -1.82
CA PHE A 276 -9.21 12.11 -1.05
C PHE A 276 -9.99 13.30 -1.60
N LYS A 277 -10.38 14.21 -0.71
CA LYS A 277 -10.96 15.50 -1.09
C LYS A 277 -10.22 16.63 -0.42
N LYS A 278 -10.14 17.75 -1.13
CA LYS A 278 -9.51 18.97 -0.64
C LYS A 278 -10.51 20.11 -0.78
N ALA A 279 -10.72 20.85 0.31
CA ALA A 279 -11.59 22.01 0.34
C ALA A 279 -10.84 23.22 0.94
N ARG A 280 -11.21 24.40 0.47
CA ARG A 280 -10.69 25.67 0.99
C ARG A 280 -11.66 26.21 2.01
N LEU A 281 -11.12 26.66 3.14
CA LEU A 281 -11.82 27.44 4.15
C LEU A 281 -11.74 28.91 3.74
N GLU A 282 -12.88 29.48 3.36
CA GLU A 282 -13.05 30.87 2.91
C GLU A 282 -13.99 31.67 3.83
#